data_AF-A0A972FIL3-F1
#
_entry.id   AF-A0A972FIL3-F1
#
_cell.length_a   1.000
_cell.length_b   1.000
_cell.length_c   1.000
_cell.angle_alpha   90.00
_cell.angle_beta   90.00
_cell.angle_gamma   90.00
#
_symmetry.space_group_name_H-M   'P 1'
#
loop_
_entity.id
_entity.type
_entity.pdbx_description
1 polymer ?
#
loop_
_entity_poly.entity_id
_entity_poly.type
_entity_poly.pdbx_seq_one_letter_code
_entity_poly.pdbx_strand_id
1 'polypeptide(L)'
;LLGATAYKFRVTNQTDSSVPGQVQEIERTQNYFALTMLPYYFYGTTYSVEVAVKTNGVFSGYGAPCPISSPGVPMINNCDQHMAQQNSYISTASLNKATAYRF
;
A
#
# COMPACT_ATOMS: atom_id res chain seq x y z
N LEU A 1 -8.47 7.65 -22.25
CA LEU A 1 -9.74 8.41 -22.37
C LEU A 1 -9.41 9.81 -22.86
N LEU A 2 -9.93 10.22 -24.02
CA LEU A 2 -9.88 11.62 -24.45
C LEU A 2 -10.74 12.45 -23.49
N GLY A 3 -10.17 13.51 -22.90
CA GLY A 3 -10.88 14.43 -22.01
C GLY A 3 -10.82 14.14 -20.50
N ALA A 4 -10.08 13.11 -20.06
CA ALA A 4 -9.80 12.93 -18.64
C ALA A 4 -8.79 14.00 -18.18
N THR A 5 -9.18 14.78 -17.17
CA THR A 5 -8.38 15.91 -16.65
C THR A 5 -7.78 15.61 -15.28
N ALA A 6 -8.41 14.70 -14.53
CA ALA A 6 -7.93 14.22 -13.25
C ALA A 6 -8.52 12.84 -12.93
N TYR A 7 -7.95 12.19 -11.92
CA TYR A 7 -8.34 10.90 -11.37
C TYR A 7 -8.45 11.07 -9.86
N LYS A 8 -9.46 10.43 -9.27
CA LYS A 8 -9.60 10.32 -7.83
C LYS A 8 -9.62 8.85 -7.47
N PHE A 9 -8.72 8.47 -6.58
CA PHE A 9 -8.62 7.11 -6.08
C PHE A 9 -9.13 7.07 -4.65
N ARG A 10 -10.10 6.20 -4.38
CA ARG A 10 -10.53 5.86 -3.02
C ARG A 10 -9.85 4.56 -2.62
N VAL A 11 -9.18 4.57 -1.48
CA VAL A 11 -8.41 3.46 -0.96
C VAL A 11 -8.96 3.11 0.41
N THR A 12 -9.41 1.88 0.57
CA THR A 12 -10.04 1.42 1.82
C THR A 12 -9.25 0.26 2.40
N ASN A 13 -8.76 0.38 3.64
CA ASN A 13 -8.18 -0.73 4.37
C ASN A 13 -9.27 -1.76 4.70
N GLN A 14 -9.08 -3.01 4.23
CA GLN A 14 -9.99 -4.13 4.47
C GLN A 14 -9.52 -5.06 5.59
N THR A 15 -8.26 -4.91 6.03
CA THR A 15 -7.65 -5.77 7.05
C THR A 15 -7.95 -5.27 8.47
N ASP A 16 -7.89 -3.96 8.68
CA ASP A 16 -8.16 -3.34 9.97
C ASP A 16 -8.99 -2.07 9.77
N SER A 17 -10.20 -2.05 10.33
CA SER A 17 -11.12 -0.92 10.24
C SER A 17 -10.89 0.15 11.32
N SER A 18 -9.99 -0.10 12.28
CA SER A 18 -9.71 0.79 13.41
C SER A 18 -8.49 1.69 13.19
N VAL A 19 -7.75 1.50 12.11
CA VAL A 19 -6.56 2.30 11.80
C VAL A 19 -6.91 3.71 11.31
N PRO A 20 -6.06 4.71 11.57
CA PRO A 20 -6.16 5.97 10.85
C PRO A 20 -6.00 5.74 9.35
N GLY A 21 -6.83 6.40 8.55
CA GLY A 21 -6.84 6.21 7.10
C GLY A 21 -7.50 4.90 6.65
N GLN A 22 -8.47 4.38 7.42
CA GLN A 22 -9.33 3.26 7.00
C GLN A 22 -9.96 3.51 5.63
N VAL A 23 -10.40 4.74 5.33
CA VAL A 23 -10.70 5.22 3.98
C VAL A 23 -9.86 6.46 3.70
N GLN A 24 -9.25 6.51 2.53
CA GLN A 24 -8.45 7.64 2.05
C GLN A 24 -8.83 7.95 0.61
N GLU A 25 -8.78 9.23 0.23
CA GLU A 25 -8.92 9.67 -1.15
C GLU A 25 -7.66 10.42 -1.59
N ILE A 26 -7.21 10.17 -2.82
CA ILE A 26 -6.11 10.93 -3.44
C ILE A 26 -6.53 11.35 -4.85
N GLU A 27 -6.39 12.65 -5.14
CA GLU A 27 -6.59 13.20 -6.47
C GLU A 27 -5.26 13.35 -7.20
N ARG A 28 -5.24 12.99 -8.48
CA ARG A 28 -4.05 13.00 -9.35
C ARG A 28 -4.43 13.48 -10.73
N THR A 29 -3.55 14.21 -11.39
CA THR A 29 -3.67 14.43 -12.84
C THR A 29 -3.19 13.21 -13.65
N GLN A 30 -2.37 12.35 -13.04
CA GLN A 30 -1.95 11.07 -13.62
C GLN A 30 -2.93 9.95 -13.27
N ASN A 31 -3.01 8.95 -14.14
CA ASN A 31 -3.81 7.74 -13.97
C ASN A 31 -3.16 6.69 -13.03
N TYR A 32 -2.25 7.12 -12.15
CA TYR A 32 -1.55 6.25 -11.21
C TYR A 32 -1.23 6.98 -9.90
N PHE A 33 -1.06 6.20 -8.84
CA PHE A 33 -0.48 6.62 -7.57
C PHE A 33 0.29 5.44 -6.97
N ALA A 34 1.12 5.69 -5.96
CA ALA A 34 1.73 4.65 -5.13
C ALA A 34 1.15 4.72 -3.72
N LEU A 35 1.06 3.57 -3.02
CA LEU A 35 0.59 3.55 -1.62
C LEU A 35 1.39 4.51 -0.71
N THR A 36 2.68 4.69 -0.99
CA THR A 36 3.55 5.62 -0.25
C THR A 36 3.22 7.10 -0.47
N MET A 37 2.30 7.43 -1.38
CA MET A 37 1.78 8.78 -1.57
C MET A 37 0.56 9.06 -0.68
N LEU A 38 0.03 8.04 0.00
CA LEU A 38 -1.03 8.19 0.98
C LEU A 38 -0.44 8.59 2.34
N PRO A 39 -1.18 9.36 3.16
CA PRO A 39 -0.74 9.69 4.51
C PRO A 39 -0.66 8.45 5.42
N TYR A 40 -1.50 7.43 5.18
CA TYR A 40 -1.48 6.17 5.93
C TYR A 40 -1.34 4.98 4.98
N TYR A 41 -0.31 4.17 5.20
CA TYR A 41 -0.11 2.90 4.52
C TYR A 41 0.60 1.92 5.45
N PHE A 42 0.14 0.68 5.41
CA PHE A 42 0.55 -0.41 6.28
C PHE A 42 0.99 -1.62 5.46
N TYR A 43 2.00 -2.33 5.97
CA TYR A 43 2.47 -3.60 5.41
C TYR A 43 1.51 -4.74 5.75
N GLY A 44 1.53 -5.82 4.96
CA GLY A 44 0.68 -6.99 5.16
C GLY A 44 -0.81 -6.69 5.14
N THR A 45 -1.21 -5.65 4.43
CA THR A 45 -2.58 -5.11 4.46
C THR A 45 -3.22 -5.23 3.08
N THR A 46 -4.48 -5.62 3.04
CA THR A 46 -5.30 -5.61 1.83
C THR A 46 -6.10 -4.33 1.77
N TYR A 47 -5.97 -3.60 0.66
CA TYR A 47 -6.74 -2.40 0.36
C TYR A 47 -7.70 -2.67 -0.77
N SER A 48 -8.92 -2.16 -0.67
CA SER A 48 -9.83 -2.02 -1.80
C SER A 48 -9.60 -0.67 -2.47
N VAL A 49 -9.29 -0.65 -3.77
CA VAL A 49 -9.05 0.56 -4.56
C VAL A 49 -10.16 0.75 -5.57
N GLU A 50 -10.73 1.93 -5.59
CA GLU A 50 -11.74 2.36 -6.55
C GLU A 50 -11.28 3.65 -7.24
N VAL A 51 -11.66 3.83 -8.49
CA VAL A 51 -11.26 4.99 -9.30
C VAL A 51 -12.48 5.75 -9.82
N ALA A 52 -12.42 7.08 -9.73
CA ALA A 52 -13.32 8.00 -10.39
C ALA A 52 -12.50 8.89 -11.34
N VAL A 53 -13.05 9.20 -12.51
CA VAL A 53 -12.37 9.98 -13.55
C VAL A 53 -13.05 11.33 -13.71
N LYS A 54 -12.27 12.40 -13.80
CA LYS A 54 -12.77 13.76 -14.02
C LYS A 54 -12.84 14.10 -15.50
N THR A 55 -14.03 14.37 -16.01
CA THR A 55 -14.27 14.89 -17.35
C THR A 55 -15.11 16.16 -17.25
N ASN A 56 -14.78 17.18 -18.05
CA ASN A 56 -15.51 18.46 -18.07
C ASN A 56 -15.71 19.10 -16.68
N GLY A 57 -14.73 18.98 -15.78
CA GLY A 57 -14.78 19.57 -14.44
C GLY A 57 -15.48 18.72 -13.36
N VAL A 58 -16.08 17.57 -13.70
CA VAL A 58 -16.86 16.74 -12.77
C VAL A 58 -16.29 15.32 -12.70
N PHE A 59 -16.20 14.76 -11.49
CA PHE A 59 -15.81 13.36 -11.30
C PHE A 59 -16.98 12.42 -11.57
N SER A 60 -16.71 11.29 -12.23
CA SER A 60 -17.64 10.18 -12.34
C SER A 60 -17.94 9.55 -10.97
N GLY A 61 -18.87 8.61 -10.94
CA GLY A 61 -18.94 7.63 -9.85
C GLY A 61 -17.66 6.79 -9.77
N TYR A 62 -17.44 6.18 -8.61
CA TYR A 62 -16.39 5.18 -8.43
C TYR A 62 -16.71 3.92 -9.24
N GLY A 63 -15.69 3.38 -9.92
CA GLY A 63 -15.77 2.07 -10.56
C GLY A 63 -15.78 0.92 -9.57
N ALA A 64 -15.70 -0.31 -10.09
CA ALA A 64 -15.69 -1.50 -9.26
C ALA A 64 -14.45 -1.55 -8.33
N PRO A 65 -14.60 -1.98 -7.08
CA PRO A 65 -13.49 -2.13 -6.14
C PRO A 65 -12.52 -3.22 -6.60
N CYS A 66 -11.23 -2.93 -6.55
CA CYS A 66 -10.17 -3.89 -6.82
C CYS A 66 -9.31 -4.10 -5.55
N PRO A 67 -9.25 -5.33 -5.00
CA PRO A 67 -8.38 -5.62 -3.88
C PRO A 67 -6.91 -5.67 -4.32
N ILE A 68 -6.06 -4.95 -3.60
CA ILE A 68 -4.60 -5.00 -3.71
C ILE A 68 -3.99 -5.32 -2.35
N SER A 69 -2.91 -6.08 -2.32
CA SER A 69 -2.21 -6.39 -1.06
C SER A 69 -0.85 -5.71 -1.04
N SER A 70 -0.54 -5.01 0.04
CA SER A 70 0.81 -4.51 0.29
C SER A 70 1.75 -5.67 0.64
N PRO A 71 3.06 -5.52 0.44
CA PRO A 71 4.04 -6.53 0.86
C PRO A 71 3.87 -6.85 2.35
N GLY A 72 3.94 -8.13 2.71
CA GLY A 72 3.95 -8.58 4.11
C GLY A 72 5.19 -8.10 4.85
N VAL A 73 5.12 -8.01 6.18
CA VAL A 73 6.32 -7.76 7.00
C VAL A 73 7.22 -8.99 6.90
N PRO A 74 8.52 -8.83 6.56
CA PRO A 74 9.41 -9.97 6.40
C PRO A 74 9.74 -10.57 7.76
N MET A 75 9.90 -11.90 7.80
CA MET A 75 10.28 -12.65 9.00
C MET A 75 11.80 -12.80 9.10
N ILE A 76 12.28 -13.11 10.31
CA ILE A 76 13.68 -13.48 10.54
C ILE A 76 13.99 -14.75 9.73
N ASN A 77 15.06 -14.70 8.93
CA ASN A 77 15.48 -15.78 8.03
C ASN A 77 15.92 -17.04 8.79
N ASN A 78 16.38 -16.88 10.03
CA ASN A 78 16.95 -17.93 10.87
C ASN A 78 16.09 -18.20 12.13
N CYS A 79 14.76 -18.02 12.04
CA CYS A 79 13.86 -18.40 13.14
C CYS A 79 14.07 -19.86 13.54
N ASP A 80 14.03 -20.11 14.85
CA ASP A 80 14.08 -21.45 15.46
C ASP A 80 15.34 -22.27 15.12
N GLN A 81 16.41 -21.62 14.65
CA GLN A 81 17.68 -22.27 14.35
C GLN A 81 18.67 -22.11 15.52
N HIS A 82 19.40 -23.17 15.83
CA HIS A 82 20.57 -23.11 16.71
C HIS A 82 21.76 -22.54 15.92
N MET A 83 22.24 -21.35 16.30
CA MET A 83 23.36 -20.69 15.62
C MET A 83 24.67 -21.43 15.91
N ALA A 84 25.33 -21.94 14.87
CA ALA A 84 26.55 -22.75 14.99
C ALA A 84 27.80 -21.92 15.36
N GLN A 85 27.79 -20.62 15.10
CA GLN A 85 28.89 -19.71 15.40
C GLN A 85 28.34 -18.42 16.01
N GLN A 86 28.99 -17.89 17.04
CA GLN A 86 28.58 -16.64 17.71
C GLN A 86 28.59 -15.41 16.78
N ASN A 87 29.30 -15.47 15.65
CA ASN A 87 29.35 -14.39 14.65
C ASN A 87 28.37 -14.56 13.49
N SER A 88 27.47 -15.54 13.54
CA SER A 88 26.46 -15.72 12.49
C SER A 88 25.48 -14.54 12.49
N TYR A 89 25.07 -14.06 11.31
CA TYR A 89 24.14 -12.93 11.20
C TYR A 89 22.70 -13.38 11.41
N ILE A 90 21.96 -12.64 12.23
CA ILE A 90 20.50 -12.69 12.29
C ILE A 90 19.97 -11.66 11.29
N SER A 91 19.26 -12.12 10.27
CA SER A 91 18.81 -11.27 9.16
C SER A 91 17.33 -11.48 8.85
N THR A 92 16.72 -10.53 8.15
CA THR A 92 15.37 -10.61 7.59
C THR A 92 15.43 -10.42 6.08
N ALA A 93 14.44 -10.91 5.34
CA ALA A 93 14.31 -10.58 3.92
C ALA A 93 14.16 -9.05 3.74
N SER A 94 14.91 -8.49 2.78
CA SER A 94 14.78 -7.07 2.44
C SER A 94 13.60 -6.86 1.48
N LEU A 95 12.80 -5.81 1.71
CA LEU A 95 11.71 -5.41 0.82
C LEU A 95 12.11 -4.17 0.02
N ASN A 96 11.57 -4.07 -1.19
CA ASN A 96 11.75 -2.87 -2.02
C ASN A 96 11.29 -1.62 -1.27
N LYS A 97 12.20 -0.63 -1.18
CA LYS A 97 12.02 0.66 -0.50
C LYS A 97 11.93 0.62 1.04
N ALA A 98 12.33 -0.47 1.69
CA ALA A 98 12.56 -0.43 3.13
C ALA A 98 13.73 0.52 3.44
N THR A 99 13.46 1.57 4.23
CA THR A 99 14.45 2.58 4.60
C THR A 99 15.06 2.35 5.98
N ALA A 100 14.42 1.53 6.81
CA ALA A 100 14.88 1.17 8.14
C ALA A 100 14.35 -0.22 8.54
N TYR A 101 15.09 -0.89 9.40
CA TYR A 101 14.68 -2.12 10.07
C TYR A 101 14.79 -1.93 11.58
N ARG A 102 13.89 -2.55 12.33
CA ARG A 102 13.99 -2.70 13.77
C ARG A 102 14.02 -4.20 14.07
N PHE A 103 15.10 -4.64 14.70
CA PHE A 103 15.30 -6.00 15.18
C PHE A 103 14.98 -6.09 16.66
#